data_AF-B7ANV9-F1
#
_entry.id   AF-B7ANV9-F1
#
_cell.length_a   1.000
_cell.length_b   1.000
_cell.length_c   1.000
_cell.angle_alpha   90.00
_cell.angle_beta   90.00
_cell.angle_gamma   90.00
#
_symmetry.space_group_name_H-M   'P 1'
#
loop_
_entity.id
_entity.type
_entity.pdbx_description
1 polymer ?
#
loop_
_entity_poly.entity_id
_entity_poly.type
_entity_poly.pdbx_seq_one_letter_code
_entity_poly.pdbx_strand_id
1 'polypeptide(L)'
;MRKLGFIKKGNDFILVKNGVPDLKFTGLINIYEAWWYVVEGRLNLEYTGLVYNAGFYWYVSRGKIDVTFSGKVMHEGKEYIVKLGKALG
;
A
#
# COMPACT_ATOMS: atom_id res chain seq x y z
N MET A 1 3.60 22.54 -10.98
CA MET A 1 2.54 21.53 -10.69
C MET A 1 2.71 21.06 -9.26
N ARG A 2 1.68 21.15 -8.41
CA ARG A 2 1.76 20.66 -7.03
C ARG A 2 1.60 19.13 -7.06
N LYS A 3 2.69 18.40 -6.80
CA LYS A 3 2.83 16.97 -7.13
C LYS A 3 2.27 16.08 -6.01
N LEU A 4 1.56 15.02 -6.37
CA LEU A 4 1.25 13.89 -5.49
C LEU A 4 2.56 13.18 -5.14
N GLY A 5 2.84 12.97 -3.86
CA GLY A 5 4.09 12.35 -3.45
C GLY A 5 4.22 12.18 -1.94
N PHE A 6 5.42 11.80 -1.52
CA PHE A 6 5.78 11.73 -0.11
C PHE A 6 6.81 12.80 0.24
N ILE A 7 6.68 13.40 1.42
CA ILE A 7 7.73 14.22 2.03
C ILE A 7 8.29 13.49 3.24
N LYS A 8 9.60 13.55 3.46
CA LYS A 8 10.23 12.99 4.66
C LYS A 8 10.05 13.95 5.84
N LYS A 9 9.51 13.46 6.96
CA LYS A 9 9.39 14.19 8.22
C LYS A 9 9.91 13.31 9.35
N GLY A 10 11.14 13.58 9.80
CA GLY A 10 11.84 12.67 10.71
C GLY A 10 12.08 11.32 10.05
N ASN A 11 11.58 10.25 10.67
CA ASN A 11 11.65 8.89 10.14
C ASN A 11 10.46 8.52 9.24
N ASP A 12 9.42 9.37 9.19
CA ASP A 12 8.20 9.09 8.44
C ASP A 12 8.24 9.67 7.03
N PHE A 13 7.48 9.05 6.13
CA PHE A 13 7.12 9.61 4.83
C PHE A 13 5.63 9.97 4.83
N ILE A 14 5.33 11.26 4.68
CA ILE A 14 3.97 11.80 4.75
C ILE A 14 3.44 12.03 3.34
N LEU A 15 2.26 11.48 3.05
CA LEU A 15 1.52 11.69 1.81
C LEU A 15 1.13 13.16 1.67
N VAL A 16 1.43 13.74 0.52
CA VAL A 16 1.09 15.10 0.15
C VAL A 16 0.29 15.10 -1.13
N LYS A 17 -0.86 15.76 -1.12
CA LYS A 17 -1.71 16.01 -2.29
C LYS A 17 -1.79 17.52 -2.51
N ASN A 18 -1.42 17.96 -3.71
CA ASN A 18 -1.44 19.39 -4.07
C ASN A 18 -0.70 20.31 -3.07
N GLY A 19 0.41 19.82 -2.49
CA GLY A 19 1.21 20.57 -1.53
C GLY A 19 0.68 20.58 -0.09
N VAL A 20 -0.41 19.86 0.19
CA VAL A 20 -1.00 19.73 1.53
C VAL A 20 -0.88 18.30 2.03
N PRO A 21 -0.44 18.05 3.28
CA PRO A 21 -0.48 16.72 3.88
C PRO A 21 -1.89 16.14 3.89
N ASP A 22 -2.05 14.92 3.38
CA ASP A 22 -3.32 14.17 3.44
C ASP A 22 -3.24 13.10 4.52
N LEU A 23 -3.48 13.53 5.76
CA LEU A 23 -3.43 12.67 6.96
C LEU A 23 -4.67 11.78 7.14
N LYS A 24 -5.69 11.94 6.28
CA LYS A 24 -6.92 11.14 6.35
C LYS A 24 -6.88 9.91 5.46
N PHE A 25 -5.91 9.83 4.56
CA PHE A 25 -5.82 8.72 3.62
C PHE A 25 -5.24 7.47 4.28
N THR A 26 -6.01 6.38 4.25
CA THR A 26 -5.56 5.02 4.54
C THR A 26 -5.92 4.13 3.36
N GLY A 27 -4.94 3.41 2.81
CA GLY A 27 -5.13 2.53 1.67
C GLY A 27 -3.93 2.47 0.73
N LEU A 28 -4.16 1.93 -0.46
CA LEU A 28 -3.16 1.81 -1.51
C LEU A 28 -3.21 3.03 -2.44
N ILE A 29 -2.05 3.63 -2.71
CA ILE A 29 -1.93 4.77 -3.63
C ILE A 29 -0.77 4.58 -4.60
N ASN A 30 -1.01 4.89 -5.88
CA ASN A 30 0.04 4.83 -6.91
C ASN A 30 0.87 6.11 -6.91
N ILE A 31 2.15 6.00 -6.57
CA ILE A 31 3.12 7.09 -6.55
C ILE A 31 4.45 6.54 -7.06
N TYR A 32 5.07 7.24 -8.01
CA TYR A 32 6.34 6.83 -8.64
C TYR A 32 6.27 5.41 -9.23
N GLU A 33 5.21 5.12 -9.98
CA GLU A 33 5.00 3.83 -10.68
C GLU A 33 4.90 2.61 -9.75
N ALA A 34 4.68 2.85 -8.45
CA ALA A 34 4.49 1.81 -7.44
C ALA A 34 3.27 2.10 -6.59
N TRP A 35 2.61 1.04 -6.13
CA TRP A 35 1.51 1.14 -5.18
C TRP A 35 2.03 0.96 -3.77
N TRP A 36 1.77 1.96 -2.94
CA TRP A 36 2.25 2.02 -1.56
C TRP A 36 1.09 1.96 -0.58
N TYR A 37 1.27 1.24 0.51
CA TYR A 37 0.33 1.20 1.61
C TYR A 37 0.58 2.35 2.57
N VAL A 38 -0.46 3.17 2.74
CA VAL A 38 -0.44 4.37 3.59
C VAL A 38 -1.49 4.19 4.68
N VAL A 39 -1.15 4.58 5.91
CA VAL A 39 -2.06 4.59 7.07
C VAL A 39 -2.03 5.99 7.65
N GLU A 40 -3.19 6.65 7.72
CA GLU A 40 -3.33 8.02 8.25
C GLU A 40 -2.33 9.01 7.62
N GLY A 41 -2.17 8.91 6.30
CA GLY A 41 -1.24 9.72 5.52
C GLY A 41 0.24 9.36 5.68
N ARG A 42 0.60 8.32 6.44
CA ARG A 42 1.99 7.86 6.63
C ARG A 42 2.26 6.60 5.82
N LEU A 43 3.34 6.59 5.05
CA LEU A 43 3.82 5.38 4.38
C LEU A 43 4.17 4.32 5.42
N ASN A 44 3.52 3.15 5.34
CA ASN A 44 3.76 2.07 6.30
C ASN A 44 4.71 1.02 5.69
N LEU A 45 6.02 1.24 5.86
CA LEU A 45 7.07 0.34 5.35
C LEU A 45 7.18 -0.98 6.12
N GLU A 46 6.60 -1.08 7.31
CA GLU A 46 6.61 -2.29 8.13
C GLU A 46 5.46 -3.25 7.76
N TYR A 47 4.44 -2.77 7.06
CA TYR A 47 3.30 -3.59 6.71
C TYR A 47 3.66 -4.65 5.66
N THR A 48 3.34 -5.91 6.00
CA THR A 48 3.34 -7.05 5.07
C THR A 48 2.04 -7.83 5.26
N GLY A 49 1.29 -8.02 4.17
CA GLY A 49 -0.04 -8.63 4.23
C GLY A 49 -0.93 -8.28 3.05
N LEU A 50 -2.21 -8.61 3.16
CA LEU A 50 -3.21 -8.30 2.13
C LEU A 50 -3.91 -6.98 2.42
N VAL A 51 -3.97 -6.10 1.42
CA VAL A 51 -4.75 -4.86 1.46
C VAL A 51 -5.84 -4.91 0.41
N TYR A 52 -7.08 -4.66 0.82
CA TYR A 52 -8.21 -4.56 -0.10
C TYR A 52 -8.19 -3.22 -0.84
N ASN A 53 -8.19 -3.25 -2.17
CA ASN A 53 -8.29 -2.06 -3.01
C ASN A 53 -8.94 -2.40 -4.36
N ALA A 54 -9.90 -1.56 -4.78
CA ALA A 54 -10.59 -1.67 -6.07
C ALA A 54 -11.15 -3.07 -6.38
N GLY A 55 -11.79 -3.72 -5.39
CA GLY A 55 -12.46 -5.01 -5.58
C GLY A 55 -11.59 -6.23 -5.31
N PHE A 56 -10.29 -6.06 -5.06
CA PHE A 56 -9.34 -7.18 -4.90
C PHE A 56 -8.44 -6.97 -3.69
N TYR A 57 -7.97 -8.08 -3.11
CA TYR A 57 -6.83 -8.04 -2.18
C TYR A 57 -5.52 -8.05 -2.97
N TRP A 58 -4.59 -7.20 -2.54
CA TRP A 58 -3.23 -7.13 -3.07
C TRP A 58 -2.24 -7.45 -1.96
N TYR A 59 -1.26 -8.29 -2.28
CA TYR A 59 -0.16 -8.59 -1.39
C TYR A 59 0.84 -7.43 -1.39
N VAL A 60 1.02 -6.88 -0.20
CA VAL A 60 1.96 -5.82 0.11
C VAL A 60 3.12 -6.45 0.87
N SER A 61 4.33 -6.16 0.44
CA SER A 61 5.58 -6.50 1.12
C SER A 61 6.35 -5.22 1.40
N ARG A 62 6.70 -4.99 2.67
CA ARG A 62 7.41 -3.78 3.12
C ARG A 62 6.76 -2.48 2.63
N GLY A 63 5.44 -2.40 2.77
CA GLY A 63 4.65 -1.23 2.37
C GLY A 63 4.42 -1.04 0.87
N LYS A 64 4.93 -1.90 0.00
CA LYS A 64 4.74 -1.82 -1.46
C LYS A 64 3.99 -3.06 -1.98
N ILE A 65 3.10 -2.91 -2.97
CA ILE A 65 2.57 -4.09 -3.69
C ILE A 65 3.74 -4.87 -4.29
N ASP A 66 3.82 -6.14 -3.95
CA ASP A 66 4.81 -7.06 -4.51
C ASP A 66 4.18 -7.89 -5.63
N VAL A 67 4.35 -7.41 -6.85
CA VAL A 67 3.86 -8.06 -8.07
C VAL A 67 4.60 -9.35 -8.41
N THR A 68 5.70 -9.66 -7.72
CA THR A 68 6.47 -10.90 -7.93
C THR A 68 6.00 -12.02 -7.00
N PHE A 69 5.33 -11.69 -5.91
CA PHE A 69 4.85 -12.68 -4.95
C PHE A 69 3.72 -13.55 -5.54
N SER A 70 3.88 -14.87 -5.42
CA SER A 70 2.82 -15.85 -5.64
C SER A 70 2.91 -16.90 -4.54
N GLY A 71 1.79 -17.22 -3.89
CA GLY A 71 1.79 -18.08 -2.73
C GLY A 71 0.47 -18.03 -1.95
N LYS A 72 0.42 -18.72 -0.82
CA LYS A 72 -0.73 -18.72 0.08
C LYS A 72 -0.52 -17.69 1.18
N VAL A 73 -1.54 -16.90 1.48
CA VAL A 73 -1.52 -15.91 2.56
C VAL A 73 -2.76 -16.08 3.41
N MET A 74 -2.57 -16.19 4.73
CA MET A 74 -3.68 -16.14 5.69
C MET A 74 -4.02 -14.69 5.99
N HIS A 75 -5.30 -14.33 5.87
CA HIS A 75 -5.81 -13.01 6.21
C HIS A 75 -7.20 -13.14 6.82
N GLU A 76 -7.39 -12.58 8.02
CA GLU A 76 -8.67 -12.63 8.75
C GLU A 76 -9.27 -14.06 8.87
N GLY A 77 -8.42 -15.07 9.06
CA GLY A 77 -8.84 -16.47 9.20
C GLY A 77 -9.18 -17.18 7.88
N LYS A 78 -9.11 -16.51 6.73
CA LYS A 78 -9.25 -17.12 5.40
C LYS A 78 -7.88 -17.27 4.71
N GLU A 79 -7.67 -18.39 4.03
CA GLU A 79 -6.53 -18.56 3.12
C GLU A 79 -6.85 -17.92 1.76
N TYR A 80 -5.92 -17.14 1.23
CA TYR A 80 -5.97 -16.57 -0.11
C TYR A 80 -4.83 -17.12 -0.96
N ILE A 81 -5.15 -17.50 -2.19
CA ILE A 81 -4.14 -17.81 -3.20
C ILE A 81 -3.77 -16.49 -3.87
N VAL A 82 -2.51 -16.08 -3.78
CA VAL A 82 -1.99 -14.89 -4.43
C VAL A 82 -1.21 -15.30 -5.67
N LYS A 83 -1.44 -14.60 -6.78
CA LYS A 83 -0.67 -14.73 -8.02
C LYS A 83 -0.27 -13.35 -8.52
N LEU A 84 1.04 -13.14 -8.69
CA LEU A 84 1.62 -11.87 -9.13
C LEU A 84 1.11 -10.67 -8.30
N GLY A 85 1.11 -10.84 -6.97
CA GLY A 85 0.64 -9.84 -6.01
C GLY A 85 -0.88 -9.72 -5.87
N LYS A 86 -1.69 -10.29 -6.77
CA LYS A 86 -3.15 -10.22 -6.69
C LYS A 86 -3.72 -11.47 -6.03
N ALA A 87 -4.54 -11.32 -5.00
CA ALA A 87 -5.29 -12.43 -4.43
C ALA A 87 -6.41 -12.88 -5.38
N LEU A 88 -6.54 -14.19 -5.52
CA LEU A 88 -7.62 -14.87 -6.20
C LEU A 88 -8.67 -15.25 -5.14
N GLY A 89 -9.94 -14.93 -5.43
CA GLY A 89 -11.06 -15.09 -4.51
C GLY A 89 -11.52 -16.53 -4.35
#